data_AF-A0A558A5L8-F1
#
_entry.id   AF-A0A558A5L8-F1
#
_cell.length_a   1.000
_cell.length_b   1.000
_cell.length_c   1.000
_cell.angle_alpha   90.00
_cell.angle_beta   90.00
_cell.angle_gamma   90.00
#
_symmetry.space_group_name_H-M   'P 1'
#
loop_
_entity.id
_entity.type
_entity.pdbx_description
1 polymer ?
#
loop_
_entity_poly.entity_id
_entity_poly.type
_entity_poly.pdbx_seq_one_letter_code
_entity_poly.pdbx_strand_id
1 'polypeptide(L)' 'MVQPIPADYTEAGVPTLDFVRDRIERRAATADGATELAGEPTSIDEQIAERDRAAREKLEQIRRSVRGD' A
#
# COMPACT_ATOMS: atom_id res chain seq x y z
N MET A 1 42.79 2.75 7.43
CA MET A 1 42.01 3.30 6.31
C MET A 1 40.80 3.99 6.91
N VAL A 2 40.66 5.31 6.77
CA VAL A 2 39.44 6.03 7.18
C VAL A 2 38.47 5.90 6.02
N GLN A 3 37.35 5.19 6.25
CA GLN A 3 36.26 5.12 5.28
C GLN A 3 35.69 6.54 5.13
N PRO A 4 35.45 7.03 3.91
CA PRO A 4 34.77 8.31 3.75
C PRO A 4 33.39 8.20 4.40
N ILE A 5 33.11 9.12 5.31
CA ILE A 5 31.78 9.21 5.92
C ILE A 5 30.80 9.47 4.78
N PRO A 6 29.73 8.67 4.63
CA PRO A 6 28.69 9.01 3.67
C PRO A 6 28.19 10.42 4.02
N ALA A 7 28.09 11.32 3.04
CA ALA A 7 27.58 12.69 3.23
C ALA A 7 26.19 12.74 3.92
N ASP A 8 25.52 11.59 3.97
CA ASP A 8 24.22 11.37 4.56
C ASP A 8 24.21 11.31 6.10
N TYR A 9 25.34 10.97 6.72
CA TYR A 9 25.45 10.81 8.19
C TYR A 9 26.72 11.46 8.73
N THR A 10 26.64 11.98 9.95
CA THR A 10 27.81 12.43 10.71
C THR A 10 28.63 11.23 11.21
N GLU A 11 29.87 11.46 11.66
CA GLU A 11 30.71 10.40 12.28
C GLU A 11 30.04 9.73 13.49
N ALA A 12 29.17 10.47 14.20
CA ALA A 12 28.38 9.96 15.33
C ALA A 12 27.15 9.14 14.90
N GLY A 13 26.93 8.95 13.60
CA GLY A 13 25.79 8.22 13.05
C GLY A 13 24.48 9.01 13.02
N VAL A 14 24.52 10.32 13.26
CA VAL A 14 23.34 11.20 13.16
C VAL A 14 23.15 11.60 11.70
N PRO A 15 21.95 11.46 11.11
CA PRO A 15 21.69 11.86 9.73
C PRO A 15 21.86 13.37 9.55
N THR A 16 22.38 13.78 8.39
CA THR A 16 22.51 15.20 8.05
C THR A 16 21.15 15.80 7.68
N LEU A 17 21.03 17.13 7.78
CA LEU A 17 19.81 17.83 7.41
C LEU A 17 19.45 17.59 5.93
N ASP A 18 20.46 17.58 5.05
CA ASP A 18 20.27 17.37 3.61
C ASP A 18 19.74 15.97 3.32
N PHE A 19 20.26 14.94 4.00
CA PHE A 19 19.74 13.58 3.87
C PHE A 19 18.30 13.45 4.34
N VAL A 20 17.94 14.08 5.46
CA VAL A 20 16.56 14.07 5.95
C VAL A 20 15.63 14.79 4.95
N ARG A 21 16.06 15.91 4.38
CA ARG A 21 15.30 16.67 3.38
C ARG A 21 15.03 15.84 2.13
N ASP A 22 16.09 15.31 1.50
CA ASP A 22 15.97 14.47 0.31
C ASP A 22 15.11 13.23 0.58
N ARG A 23 15.22 12.62 1.76
CA ARG A 23 14.37 11.50 2.16
C ARG A 23 12.89 11.87 2.30
N ILE A 24 12.58 13.08 2.77
CA ILE A 24 11.19 13.57 2.83
C ILE A 24 10.66 13.84 1.43
N GLU A 25 11.45 14.52 0.59
CA GLU A 25 11.08 14.85 -0.80
C GLU A 25 10.78 13.58 -1.61
N ARG A 26 11.63 12.55 -1.50
CA ARG A 26 11.39 11.24 -2.14
C ARG A 26 10.09 10.60 -1.68
N ARG A 27 9.75 10.69 -0.40
CA ARG A 27 8.50 10.13 0.13
C ARG A 27 7.29 10.92 -0.34
N ALA A 28 7.37 12.24 -0.36
CA ALA A 28 6.31 13.10 -0.85
C ALA A 28 6.03 12.79 -2.33
N ALA A 29 7.06 12.79 -3.17
CA ALA A 29 6.94 12.44 -4.59
C ALA A 29 6.34 11.04 -4.81
N THR A 30 6.71 10.07 -3.96
CA THR A 30 6.12 8.72 -4.02
C THR A 30 4.64 8.72 -3.64
N ALA A 31 4.26 9.46 -2.60
CA ALA A 31 2.88 9.54 -2.15
C ALA A 31 1.98 10.18 -3.22
N ASP A 32 2.47 11.25 -3.85
CA ASP A 32 1.76 11.96 -4.93
C ASP A 32 1.53 11.04 -6.14
N GLY A 33 2.53 10.23 -6.53
CA GLY A 33 2.37 9.25 -7.61
C GLY A 33 1.53 8.02 -7.23
N ALA A 34 1.51 7.64 -5.94
CA ALA A 34 0.76 6.47 -5.48
C ALA A 34 -0.75 6.64 -5.62
N THR A 35 -1.27 7.86 -5.48
CA THR A 35 -2.70 8.13 -5.70
C THR A 35 -3.12 7.95 -7.15
N GLU A 36 -2.24 8.25 -8.12
CA GLU A 36 -2.52 8.02 -9.54
C GLU A 36 -2.45 6.52 -9.89
N LEU A 37 -1.48 5.80 -9.31
CA LEU A 37 -1.32 4.35 -9.49
C LEU A 37 -2.45 3.51 -8.88
N ALA A 38 -3.09 4.00 -7.82
CA ALA A 38 -4.20 3.30 -7.16
C ALA A 38 -5.45 3.16 -8.05
N GLY A 39 -5.50 3.90 -9.17
CA GLY A 39 -6.70 3.99 -10.00
C GLY A 39 -7.82 4.76 -9.29
N GLU A 40 -8.94 4.95 -9.99
CA GLU A 40 -10.13 5.50 -9.33
C GLU A 40 -10.62 4.49 -8.27
N PRO A 41 -10.91 4.94 -7.03
CA PRO A 41 -11.50 4.05 -6.05
C PRO A 41 -12.84 3.58 -6.62
N THR A 42 -13.02 2.26 -6.76
CA THR A 42 -14.37 1.71 -6.96
C THR A 42 -15.25 2.24 -5.85
N SER A 43 -16.45 2.69 -6.19
CA SER A 43 -17.34 3.28 -5.20
C SER A 43 -17.53 2.27 -4.06
N ILE A 44 -17.59 2.76 -2.82
CA ILE A 44 -17.82 1.90 -1.65
C ILE A 44 -19.07 1.02 -1.86
N ASP A 45 -20.07 1.58 -2.55
CA ASP A 45 -21.30 0.88 -2.91
C ASP A 45 -21.06 -0.30 -3.87
N GLU A 46 -20.22 -0.13 -4.91
CA GLU A 46 -19.84 -1.23 -5.82
C GLU A 46 -19.08 -2.33 -5.09
N GLN A 47 -18.16 -1.97 -4.19
CA GLN A 47 -17.40 -2.94 -3.39
C GLN A 47 -18.33 -3.75 -2.47
N ILE A 48 -19.31 -3.09 -1.85
CA ILE A 48 -20.32 -3.76 -1.03
C ILE A 48 -21.20 -4.68 -1.89
N ALA A 49 -21.65 -4.21 -3.05
CA ALA A 49 -22.48 -5.00 -3.96
C ALA A 49 -21.77 -6.27 -4.45
N GLU A 50 -20.49 -6.17 -4.83
CA GLU A 50 -19.70 -7.32 -5.27
C GLU A 50 -19.47 -8.31 -4.12
N ARG A 51 -19.16 -7.81 -2.92
CA ARG A 51 -19.02 -8.64 -1.72
C ARG A 51 -20.31 -9.41 -1.42
N ASP A 52 -21.45 -8.74 -1.49
CA ASP A 52 -22.75 -9.34 -1.21
C ASP A 52 -23.15 -10.37 -2.28
N ARG A 53 -22.81 -10.13 -3.54
CA ARG A 53 -22.97 -11.11 -4.62
C ARG A 53 -22.13 -12.36 -4.36
N ALA A 54 -20.84 -12.19 -4.09
CA ALA A 54 -19.93 -13.31 -3.79
C ALA A 54 -20.40 -14.11 -2.55
N ALA A 55 -20.90 -13.43 -1.53
CA ALA A 55 -21.47 -14.08 -0.35
C ALA A 55 -22.69 -14.93 -0.71
N ARG A 56 -23.61 -14.43 -1.56
CA ARG A 56 -24.78 -15.18 -2.01
C ARG A 56 -24.40 -16.42 -2.82
N GLU A 57 -23.50 -16.28 -3.80
CA GLU A 57 -23.02 -17.41 -4.60
C GLU A 57 -22.37 -18.49 -3.71
N LYS A 58 -21.57 -18.07 -2.72
CA LYS A 58 -20.96 -19.00 -1.77
C LYS A 58 -21.99 -19.73 -0.91
N LEU A 59 -23.01 -19.02 -0.42
CA LEU A 59 -24.10 -19.62 0.34
C LEU A 59 -24.89 -20.63 -0.50
N GLU A 60 -25.12 -20.35 -1.78
CA GLU A 60 -25.77 -21.29 -2.68
C GLU A 60 -24.91 -22.54 -2.92
N GLN A 61 -23.60 -22.38 -3.10
CA GLN A 61 -22.68 -23.52 -3.20
C GLN A 61 -22.75 -24.41 -1.96
N ILE A 62 -22.74 -23.81 -0.76
CA ILE A 62 -22.86 -24.55 0.51
C ILE A 62 -24.21 -25.28 0.60
N ARG A 63 -25.31 -24.63 0.18
CA ARG A 63 -26.63 -25.27 0.18
C ARG A 63 -26.68 -26.48 -0.74
N ARG A 64 -26.08 -26.41 -1.93
CA ARG A 64 -25.96 -27.55 -2.85
C ARG A 64 -25.14 -28.69 -2.22
N SER A 65 -23.97 -28.38 -1.66
CA SER A 65 -23.12 -29.40 -1.03
C SER A 65 -23.77 -30.08 0.18
N VAL A 66 -24.61 -29.36 0.93
CA VAL A 66 -25.37 -29.94 2.05
C VAL A 66 -26.56 -30.77 1.58
N ARG A 67 -27.18 -30.40 0.45
CA ARG A 67 -28.33 -31.14 -0.12
C ARG A 67 -27.91 -32.45 -0.80
N GLY A 68 -26.63 -32.60 -1.15
CA GLY A 68 -26.09 -33.81 -1.77
C GLY A 68 -26.26 -33.88 -3.29
N ASP A 69 -26.43 -32.72 -3.95
CA ASP A 69 -26.32 -32.58 -5.40
C ASP A 69 -24.85 -32.52 -5.85
#